data_AF-A0A257Y6H4-F1
#
_entry.id   AF-A0A257Y6H4-F1
#
_cell.length_a   1.000
_cell.length_b   1.000
_cell.length_c   1.000
_cell.angle_alpha   90.00
_cell.angle_beta   90.00
_cell.angle_gamma   90.00
#
_symmetry.space_group_name_H-M   'P 1'
#
loop_
_entity.id
_entity.type
_entity.pdbx_description
1 polymer ?
#
loop_
_entity_poly.entity_id
_entity_poly.type
_entity_poly.pdbx_seq_one_letter_code
_entity_poly.pdbx_strand_id
1 'polypeptide(L)' 'MGKQRKKRNKAYSGIDAAVSKPTVTKITAANRNRASQWWFDRKRVAKPVIIASAVIIIVLWLLIELIRIVGGS' A
#
# COMPACT_ATOMS: atom_id res chain seq x y z
N MET A 1 -2.53 33.47 55.32
CA MET A 1 -2.91 33.88 53.95
C MET A 1 -1.90 33.31 52.96
N GLY A 2 -2.25 32.22 52.26
CA GLY A 2 -1.33 31.54 51.34
C GLY A 2 -1.16 32.31 50.04
N LYS A 3 0.10 32.49 49.58
CA LYS A 3 0.42 33.22 48.35
C LYS A 3 -0.21 32.52 47.13
N GLN A 4 -1.28 33.10 46.58
CA GLN A 4 -1.84 32.64 45.31
C GLN A 4 -0.87 32.97 44.17
N ARG A 5 -0.38 31.92 43.49
CA ARG A 5 0.49 32.08 42.32
C ARG A 5 -0.34 32.54 41.11
N LYS A 6 0.13 33.58 40.43
CA LYS A 6 -0.51 34.16 39.25
C LYS A 6 -0.59 33.13 38.11
N LYS A 7 -1.81 32.85 37.62
CA LYS A 7 -2.02 31.94 36.48
C LYS A 7 -1.35 32.50 35.23
N ARG A 8 -0.44 31.74 34.59
CA ARG A 8 0.19 32.15 33.32
C ARG A 8 -0.79 31.92 32.17
N ASN A 9 -1.58 32.95 31.85
CA ASN A 9 -2.47 32.98 30.69
C ASN A 9 -1.86 33.74 29.50
N LYS A 10 -0.54 33.95 29.46
CA LYS A 10 0.08 34.57 28.29
C LYS A 10 -0.01 33.61 27.12
N ALA A 11 -0.80 33.96 26.12
CA ALA A 11 -0.70 33.37 24.80
C ALA A 11 0.72 33.64 24.28
N TYR A 12 1.46 32.60 23.92
CA TYR A 12 2.79 32.73 23.33
C TYR A 12 2.62 33.12 21.86
N SER A 13 2.36 34.40 21.62
CA SER A 13 2.31 35.01 20.29
C SER A 13 3.48 35.99 20.16
N GLY A 14 4.49 35.61 19.38
CA GLY A 14 5.64 36.44 19.03
C GLY A 14 6.10 36.13 17.61
N ILE A 15 6.95 36.97 17.02
CA ILE A 15 7.50 36.78 15.67
C ILE A 15 8.24 35.43 15.55
N ASP A 16 8.86 34.98 16.65
CA ASP A 16 9.55 33.68 16.76
C ASP A 16 8.65 32.54 17.28
N ALA A 17 7.37 32.80 17.55
CA ALA A 17 6.44 31.71 17.84
C ALA A 17 6.23 30.97 16.52
N ALA A 18 6.84 29.79 16.38
CA ALA A 18 6.62 28.91 15.26
C ALA A 18 5.11 28.66 15.15
N VAL A 19 4.44 29.41 14.27
CA VAL A 19 3.07 29.15 13.85
C VAL A 19 3.18 27.87 13.04
N SER A 20 3.26 26.72 13.72
CA SER A 20 3.19 25.42 13.09
C SER A 20 1.79 25.31 12.50
N LYS A 21 1.62 25.83 11.29
CA LYS A 21 0.39 25.67 10.55
C LYS A 21 0.21 24.16 10.41
N PRO A 22 -0.91 23.58 10.89
CA PRO A 22 -1.12 22.16 10.74
C PRO A 22 -1.10 21.84 9.24
N THR A 23 -0.27 20.87 8.85
CA THR A 23 -0.28 20.37 7.47
C THR A 23 -1.57 19.60 7.27
N VAL A 24 -2.57 20.25 6.69
CA VAL A 24 -3.86 19.61 6.35
C VAL A 24 -3.60 18.62 5.22
N THR A 25 -3.53 17.34 5.56
CA THR A 25 -3.43 16.24 4.60
C THR A 25 -4.82 15.92 4.08
N LYS A 26 -5.12 16.33 2.85
CA LYS A 26 -6.39 15.98 2.19
C LYS A 26 -6.34 14.51 1.78
N ILE A 27 -7.08 13.67 2.49
CA ILE A 27 -7.24 12.25 2.13
C ILE A 27 -8.40 12.16 1.16
N THR A 28 -8.11 11.93 -0.12
CA THR A 28 -9.13 11.64 -1.14
C THR A 28 -9.24 10.14 -1.34
N ALA A 29 -10.48 9.62 -1.28
CA ALA A 29 -10.74 8.25 -1.69
C ALA A 29 -10.57 8.16 -3.21
N ALA A 30 -9.73 7.23 -3.67
CA ALA A 30 -9.63 6.95 -5.11
C ALA A 30 -10.95 6.33 -5.57
N ASN A 31 -11.68 7.01 -6.47
CA ASN A 31 -12.85 6.43 -7.12
C ASN A 31 -12.37 5.34 -8.08
N ARG A 32 -12.52 4.07 -7.69
CA ARG A 32 -12.12 2.89 -8.47
C ARG A 32 -13.34 2.02 -8.74
N ASN A 33 -13.41 1.47 -9.95
CA ASN A 33 -14.42 0.45 -10.25
C ASN A 33 -14.15 -0.84 -9.43
N ARG A 34 -15.14 -1.73 -9.33
CA ARG A 34 -15.07 -2.95 -8.51
C ARG A 34 -13.86 -3.83 -8.85
N ALA A 35 -13.51 -3.96 -10.14
CA ALA A 35 -12.39 -4.79 -10.59
C ALA A 35 -11.03 -4.21 -10.16
N SER A 36 -10.82 -2.91 -10.36
CA SER A 36 -9.60 -2.20 -9.97
C SER A 36 -9.42 -2.13 -8.45
N GLN A 37 -10.54 -2.03 -7.70
CA GLN A 37 -10.52 -2.08 -6.25
C GLN A 37 -10.14 -3.47 -5.76
N TRP A 38 -10.77 -4.51 -6.31
CA TRP A 38 -10.42 -5.90 -6.00
C TRP A 38 -8.95 -6.21 -6.29
N TRP A 39 -8.44 -5.78 -7.45
CA TRP A 39 -7.02 -5.94 -7.78
C TRP A 39 -6.13 -5.20 -6.78
N PHE A 40 -6.47 -3.96 -6.42
CA PHE A 40 -5.67 -3.19 -5.46
C PHE A 40 -5.57 -3.88 -4.09
N ASP A 41 -6.67 -4.48 -3.63
CA ASP A 41 -6.75 -5.16 -2.34
C ASP A 41 -6.03 -6.52 -2.39
N ARG A 42 -6.19 -7.26 -3.50
CA ARG A 42 -5.66 -8.63 -3.63
C ARG A 42 -4.28 -8.71 -4.29
N LYS A 43 -3.69 -7.62 -4.81
CA LYS A 43 -2.42 -7.63 -5.57
C LYS A 43 -1.27 -8.34 -4.87
N ARG A 44 -1.20 -8.32 -3.54
CA ARG A 44 -0.15 -9.00 -2.77
C ARG A 44 -0.21 -10.52 -2.90
N VAL A 45 -1.41 -11.07 -3.07
CA VAL A 45 -1.66 -12.51 -3.25
C VAL A 45 -1.82 -12.86 -4.73
N ALA A 46 -2.47 -12.00 -5.52
CA ALA A 46 -2.69 -12.24 -6.94
C ALA A 46 -1.36 -12.32 -7.72
N LYS A 47 -0.37 -11.47 -7.40
CA LYS A 47 0.94 -11.47 -8.07
C LYS A 47 1.67 -12.82 -7.97
N PRO A 48 1.93 -13.39 -6.77
CA PRO A 48 2.62 -14.67 -6.68
C PRO A 48 1.81 -15.82 -7.28
N VAL A 49 0.47 -15.79 -7.17
CA VAL A 49 -0.38 -16.83 -7.76
C VAL A 49 -0.27 -16.84 -9.28
N ILE A 50 -0.29 -15.68 -9.94
CA ILE A 50 -0.14 -15.56 -11.39
C ILE A 50 1.24 -16.05 -11.84
N ILE A 51 2.29 -15.70 -11.10
CA ILE A 51 3.66 -16.14 -11.40
C ILE A 51 3.75 -17.66 -11.26
N ALA A 52 3.25 -18.22 -10.15
CA ALA A 52 3.26 -19.66 -9.91
C ALA A 52 2.49 -20.42 -11.00
N SER A 53 1.31 -19.94 -11.39
CA SER A 53 0.53 -20.56 -12.47
C SER A 53 1.27 -20.52 -13.81
N ALA A 54 1.94 -19.41 -14.13
CA ALA A 54 2.73 -19.30 -15.35
C ALA A 54 3.89 -20.31 -15.38
N VAL A 55 4.60 -20.47 -14.25
CA VAL A 55 5.68 -21.47 -14.12
C VAL A 55 5.15 -22.88 -14.33
N ILE A 56 4.01 -23.23 -13.71
CA ILE A 56 3.40 -24.56 -13.86
C ILE A 56 3.05 -24.84 -15.33
N ILE A 57 2.46 -23.87 -16.03
CA ILE A 57 2.11 -24.01 -17.45
C ILE A 57 3.35 -24.26 -18.30
N ILE A 58 4.44 -23.51 -18.05
CA ILE A 58 5.71 -23.69 -18.77
C ILE A 58 6.27 -25.10 -18.54
N VAL A 59 6.27 -25.57 -17.29
CA VAL A 59 6.76 -26.92 -16.95
C VAL A 59 5.92 -27.99 -17.66
N LEU A 60 4.59 -27.88 -17.65
CA LEU A 60 3.71 -28.82 -18.35
C LEU A 60 3.98 -28.82 -19.86
N TRP A 61 4.15 -27.64 -20.45
CA TRP A 61 4.46 -27.51 -21.87
C TRP A 61 5.79 -28.18 -22.23
N LEU A 62 6.83 -27.98 -21.43
CA LEU A 62 8.13 -28.63 -21.61
C LEU A 62 8.04 -30.15 -21.48
N LEU A 63 7.23 -30.67 -20.54
CA LEU A 63 7.02 -32.11 -20.39
C LEU A 63 6.31 -32.72 -21.61
N ILE A 64 5.29 -32.05 -22.13
CA ILE A 64 4.58 -32.50 -23.34
C ILE A 64 5.54 -32.53 -24.54
N GLU A 65 6.35 -31.49 -24.70
CA GLU A 65 7.31 -31.41 -25.79
C GLU A 65 8.40 -32.49 -25.67
N LEU A 66 8.89 -32.75 -24.45
CA LEU A 66 9.84 -33.83 -24.20
C LEU A 66 9.25 -35.20 -24.55
N ILE A 67 8.00 -35.47 -24.14
CA ILE A 67 7.32 -36.73 -24.48
C ILE A 67 7.12 -36.85 -26.00
N ARG A 68 6.80 -35.75 -26.69
CA ARG A 68 6.70 -35.76 -28.16
C ARG A 68 8.03 -36.10 -28.83
N ILE A 69 9.13 -35.51 -28.36
CA ILE A 69 10.47 -35.76 -28.93
C ILE A 69 10.89 -37.21 -28.67
N VAL A 70 10.72 -37.69 -27.44
CA VAL A 70 11.17 -39.03 -27.02
C VAL A 70 10.25 -40.14 -27.56
N GLY A 71 8.93 -39.92 -27.54
CA GLY A 71 7.92 -40.90 -27.97
C GLY A 71 7.55 -40.81 -29.46
N GLY A 72 7.97 -39.76 -30.15
CA GLY A 72 7.84 -39.58 -31.60
C GLY A 72 9.06 -40.04 -32.40
N SER A 73 9.95 -40.84 -31.80
CA SER A 73 10.99 -41.63 -32.48
C SER A 73 10.41 -42.94 -32.97
#